data_AF-A0A510KNW0-F1
#
_entry.id   AF-A0A510KNW0-F1
#
_cell.length_a   1.000
_cell.length_b   1.000
_cell.length_c   1.000
_cell.angle_alpha   90.00
_cell.angle_beta   90.00
_cell.angle_gamma   90.00
#
_symmetry.space_group_name_H-M   'P 1'
#
loop_
_entity.id
_entity.type
_entity.pdbx_description
1 polymer ?
#
loop_
_entity_poly.entity_id
_entity_poly.type
_entity_poly.pdbx_seq_one_letter_code
_entity_poly.pdbx_strand_id
1 'polypeptide(L)'
;MIKMRKITHSDVVFSPEDLIIVAGISLQTAYKIIKELNQELEEINKKEKKSYIIFRAKIWRKFFRERYYDEKFLTINDLEKKFKIKEWEAKEIHSTIKKELLERGFRFIKGRIPEKAVLEKIYDYSEERVKNENTSKTLKF
;
A
#
# COMPACT_ATOMS: atom_id res chain seq x y z
N MET A 1 -24.44 -3.51 -23.92
CA MET A 1 -23.19 -2.89 -24.40
C MET A 1 -22.29 -2.59 -23.20
N ILE A 2 -21.19 -3.32 -23.04
CA ILE A 2 -20.19 -3.02 -22.02
C ILE A 2 -19.45 -1.77 -22.48
N LYS A 3 -19.59 -0.67 -21.73
CA LYS A 3 -18.85 0.58 -21.99
C LYS A 3 -17.37 0.29 -21.70
N MET A 4 -16.59 -0.05 -22.73
CA MET A 4 -15.13 -0.17 -22.60
C MET A 4 -14.61 1.17 -22.07
N ARG A 5 -14.16 1.18 -20.80
CA ARG A 5 -13.47 2.35 -20.25
C ARG A 5 -12.20 2.55 -21.09
N LYS A 6 -11.97 3.78 -21.55
CA LYS A 6 -10.69 4.15 -22.16
C LYS A 6 -9.62 3.97 -21.08
N ILE A 7 -8.76 2.97 -21.27
CA ILE A 7 -7.59 2.72 -20.44
C ILE A 7 -6.65 3.92 -20.62
N THR A 8 -6.42 4.71 -19.57
CA THR A 8 -5.42 5.79 -19.60
C THR A 8 -4.03 5.22 -19.41
N HIS A 9 -2.98 5.94 -19.81
CA HIS A 9 -1.60 5.47 -19.60
C HIS A 9 -1.28 5.13 -18.13
N SER A 10 -1.88 5.86 -17.19
CA SER A 10 -1.80 5.64 -15.74
C SER A 10 -2.53 4.38 -15.24
N ASP A 11 -3.34 3.73 -16.08
CA ASP A 11 -3.96 2.44 -15.75
C ASP A 11 -2.96 1.27 -15.84
N VAL A 12 -1.85 1.47 -16.57
CA VAL A 12 -0.89 0.40 -16.90
C VAL A 12 0.48 0.67 -16.31
N VAL A 13 0.98 1.90 -16.41
CA VAL A 13 2.31 2.31 -15.93
C VAL A 13 2.21 3.58 -15.10
N PHE A 14 3.08 3.72 -14.11
CA PHE A 14 3.26 4.94 -13.36
C PHE A 14 4.51 5.69 -13.82
N SER A 15 4.34 6.97 -14.13
CA SER A 15 5.43 7.94 -14.16
C SER A 15 5.76 8.45 -12.75
N PRO A 16 6.84 9.23 -12.57
CA PRO A 16 7.13 9.88 -11.31
C PRO A 16 5.98 10.79 -10.84
N GLU A 17 5.34 11.49 -11.77
CA GLU A 17 4.19 12.37 -11.52
C GLU A 17 2.97 11.58 -11.03
N ASP A 18 2.70 10.43 -11.64
CA ASP A 18 1.63 9.54 -11.17
C ASP A 18 1.89 9.11 -9.72
N LEU A 19 3.12 8.72 -9.39
CA LEU A 19 3.49 8.30 -8.03
C LEU A 19 3.39 9.44 -7.01
N ILE A 20 3.70 10.69 -7.39
CA ILE A 20 3.49 11.85 -6.52
C ILE A 20 2.01 11.95 -6.15
N ILE A 21 1.13 11.82 -7.14
CA ILE A 21 -0.31 11.96 -6.96
C ILE A 21 -0.88 10.81 -6.14
N VAL A 22 -0.57 9.56 -6.50
CA VAL A 22 -1.22 8.40 -5.86
C VAL A 22 -0.62 8.09 -4.48
N ALA A 23 0.70 8.20 -4.34
CA ALA A 23 1.40 7.81 -3.12
C ALA A 23 1.70 9.00 -2.18
N GLY A 24 1.46 10.25 -2.61
CA GLY A 24 1.69 11.44 -1.79
C GLY A 24 3.16 11.62 -1.40
N ILE A 25 4.07 11.33 -2.33
CA ILE A 25 5.53 11.36 -2.13
C ILE A 25 6.20 12.48 -2.91
N SER A 26 7.45 12.80 -2.54
CA SER A 26 8.25 13.77 -3.30
C SER A 26 8.70 13.20 -4.64
N LEU A 27 8.95 14.07 -5.62
CA LEU A 27 9.49 13.70 -6.94
C LEU A 27 10.78 12.87 -6.83
N GLN A 28 11.68 13.26 -5.92
CA GLN A 28 12.92 12.54 -5.68
C GLN A 28 12.68 11.11 -5.18
N THR A 29 11.70 10.92 -4.30
CA THR A 29 11.32 9.60 -3.80
C THR A 29 10.69 8.77 -4.92
N ALA A 30 9.84 9.37 -5.76
CA ALA A 30 9.23 8.70 -6.90
C ALA A 30 10.28 8.17 -7.89
N TYR A 31 11.25 9.00 -8.27
CA TYR A 31 12.37 8.57 -9.13
C TYR A 31 13.18 7.43 -8.51
N LYS A 32 13.48 7.51 -7.20
CA LYS A 32 14.21 6.47 -6.49
C LYS A 32 13.46 5.14 -6.53
N ILE A 33 12.16 5.14 -6.23
CA ILE A 33 11.33 3.92 -6.26
C ILE A 33 11.28 3.33 -7.68
N ILE A 34 11.05 4.15 -8.70
CA ILE A 34 10.99 3.68 -10.10
C ILE A 34 12.33 3.03 -10.49
N LYS A 35 13.46 3.66 -10.15
CA LYS A 35 14.79 3.11 -10.44
C LYS A 35 15.00 1.76 -9.78
N GLU A 36 14.69 1.64 -8.49
CA GLU A 36 14.86 0.39 -7.73
C GLU A 36 13.98 -0.74 -8.29
N LEU A 37 12.71 -0.44 -8.61
CA LEU A 37 11.80 -1.43 -9.16
C LEU A 37 12.17 -1.87 -10.59
N ASN A 38 12.67 -0.96 -11.42
CA ASN A 38 13.14 -1.31 -12.76
C ASN A 38 14.41 -2.16 -12.71
N GLN A 39 15.34 -1.89 -11.79
CA GLN A 39 16.50 -2.75 -11.57
C GLN A 39 16.08 -4.16 -11.14
N GLU A 40 15.09 -4.26 -10.26
CA GLU A 40 14.54 -5.56 -9.85
C GLU A 40 13.88 -6.31 -11.03
N LEU A 41 13.14 -5.61 -11.90
CA LEU A 41 12.60 -6.21 -13.12
C LEU A 41 13.68 -6.69 -14.10
N GLU A 42 14.77 -5.93 -14.25
CA GLU A 42 15.93 -6.34 -15.05
C GLU A 42 16.54 -7.64 -14.54
N GLU A 43 16.70 -7.78 -13.22
CA GLU A 43 17.21 -9.01 -12.61
C GLU A 43 16.27 -10.20 -12.84
N ILE A 44 14.97 -9.99 -12.69
CA ILE A 44 13.95 -11.03 -12.95
C ILE A 44 13.98 -11.46 -14.43
N ASN A 45 14.03 -10.51 -15.37
CA ASN A 45 14.12 -10.82 -16.80
C ASN A 45 15.36 -11.64 -17.14
N LYS A 46 16.51 -11.32 -16.53
CA LYS A 46 17.77 -12.07 -16.73
C LYS A 46 17.69 -13.49 -16.16
N LYS A 47 17.13 -13.66 -14.96
CA LYS A 47 17.08 -14.96 -14.26
C LYS A 47 16.01 -15.90 -14.81
N GLU A 48 14.82 -15.38 -15.08
CA GLU A 48 13.63 -16.19 -15.35
C GLU A 48 13.26 -16.22 -16.85
N LYS A 49 14.06 -15.61 -17.72
CA LYS A 49 13.75 -15.38 -19.15
C LYS A 49 12.36 -14.75 -19.36
N LYS A 50 11.86 -14.01 -18.37
CA LYS A 50 10.62 -13.25 -18.46
C LYS A 50 10.80 -12.05 -19.40
N SER A 51 9.70 -11.61 -20.00
CA SER A 51 9.69 -10.56 -21.03
C SER A 51 9.06 -9.26 -20.51
N TYR A 52 9.38 -8.82 -19.28
CA TYR A 52 8.92 -7.50 -18.86
C TYR A 52 9.56 -6.43 -19.72
N ILE A 53 8.74 -5.56 -20.31
CA ILE A 53 9.25 -4.34 -20.95
C ILE A 53 9.67 -3.38 -19.83
N ILE A 54 10.93 -2.98 -19.81
CA ILE A 54 11.45 -2.04 -18.82
C ILE A 54 11.37 -0.63 -19.38
N PHE A 55 10.72 0.26 -18.64
CA PHE A 55 10.60 1.66 -19.01
C PHE A 55 11.60 2.48 -18.20
N ARG A 56 12.59 3.12 -18.83
CA ARG A 56 13.67 3.83 -18.12
C ARG A 56 13.21 4.78 -16.99
N ALA A 57 12.05 5.43 -17.18
CA ALA A 57 11.51 6.41 -16.23
C ALA A 57 10.07 6.10 -15.77
N LYS A 58 9.57 4.89 -16.00
CA LYS A 58 8.23 4.48 -15.56
C LYS A 58 8.28 3.08 -14.96
N ILE A 59 7.24 2.69 -14.24
CA ILE A 59 7.11 1.34 -13.70
C ILE A 59 5.73 0.77 -13.98
N TRP A 60 5.64 -0.54 -14.17
CA TRP A 60 4.34 -1.21 -14.24
C TRP A 60 3.56 -0.99 -12.94
N ARG A 61 2.34 -0.45 -13.05
CA ARG A 61 1.45 -0.20 -11.92
C ARG A 61 1.15 -1.49 -11.14
N LYS A 62 1.00 -2.61 -11.87
CA LYS A 62 0.83 -3.93 -11.26
C LYS A 62 2.04 -4.31 -10.40
N PHE A 63 3.24 -4.16 -10.93
CA PHE A 63 4.47 -4.49 -10.21
C PHE A 63 4.70 -3.60 -8.99
N PHE A 64 4.35 -2.31 -9.09
CA PHE A 64 4.35 -1.42 -7.93
C PHE A 64 3.45 -1.96 -6.80
N ARG A 65 2.21 -2.36 -7.11
CA ARG A 65 1.29 -2.96 -6.12
C ARG A 65 1.78 -4.28 -5.55
N GLU A 66 2.42 -5.12 -6.36
CA GLU A 66 3.02 -6.37 -5.88
C GLU A 66 4.13 -6.12 -4.85
N ARG A 67 4.84 -4.98 -4.94
CA ARG A 67 5.90 -4.64 -3.99
C ARG A 67 5.47 -3.77 -2.83
N TYR A 68 4.45 -2.91 -3.00
CA TYR A 68 4.04 -1.96 -1.96
C TYR A 68 2.62 -2.18 -1.43
N TYR A 69 1.94 -3.26 -1.83
CA TYR A 69 0.58 -3.66 -1.43
C TYR A 69 -0.56 -2.80 -1.96
N ASP A 70 -0.37 -1.48 -2.01
CA ASP A 70 -1.37 -0.51 -2.44
C ASP A 70 -0.70 0.67 -3.18
N GLU A 71 -1.51 1.59 -3.67
CA GLU A 71 -1.08 2.82 -4.34
C GLU A 71 -1.15 4.04 -3.43
N LYS A 72 -2.08 4.01 -2.46
CA LYS A 72 -2.29 5.08 -1.49
C LYS A 72 -1.66 4.72 -0.17
N PHE A 73 -1.03 5.71 0.46
CA PHE A 73 -0.33 5.50 1.72
C PHE A 73 -0.71 6.58 2.71
N LEU A 74 -0.77 6.21 3.98
CA LEU A 74 -1.14 7.06 5.10
C LEU A 74 0.04 7.21 6.06
N THR A 75 0.25 8.43 6.56
CA THR A 75 1.08 8.69 7.73
C THR A 75 0.28 8.49 9.01
N ILE A 76 0.96 8.45 10.17
CA ILE A 76 0.29 8.37 11.48
C ILE A 76 -0.72 9.52 11.65
N ASN A 77 -0.35 10.75 11.27
CA ASN A 77 -1.23 11.91 11.31
C ASN A 77 -2.46 11.76 10.40
N ASP A 78 -2.30 11.10 9.24
CA ASP A 78 -3.44 10.81 8.36
C ASP A 78 -4.38 9.79 9.01
N LEU A 79 -3.86 8.80 9.74
CA LEU A 79 -4.68 7.85 10.48
C LEU A 79 -5.51 8.56 11.56
N GLU A 80 -4.86 9.40 12.38
CA GLU A 80 -5.52 10.17 13.44
C GLU A 80 -6.67 11.00 12.89
N LYS A 81 -6.42 11.76 11.82
CA LYS A 81 -7.43 12.63 11.21
C LYS A 81 -8.54 11.86 10.53
N LYS A 82 -8.19 10.82 9.76
CA LYS A 82 -9.15 10.10 8.92
C LYS A 82 -10.07 9.20 9.73
N PHE A 83 -9.53 8.53 10.75
CA PHE A 83 -10.27 7.58 11.57
C PHE A 83 -10.70 8.17 12.92
N LYS A 84 -10.31 9.41 13.24
CA LYS A 84 -10.62 10.09 14.50
C LYS A 84 -10.16 9.27 15.74
N ILE A 85 -8.99 8.67 15.63
CA ILE A 85 -8.36 7.87 16.69
C ILE A 85 -7.21 8.64 17.37
N LYS A 86 -6.79 8.19 18.54
CA LYS A 86 -5.66 8.81 19.27
C LYS A 86 -4.32 8.44 18.62
N GLU A 87 -3.32 9.29 18.82
CA GLU A 87 -1.95 9.09 18.31
C GLU A 87 -1.37 7.71 18.70
N TRP A 88 -1.59 7.26 19.93
CA TRP A 88 -1.07 5.95 20.38
C TRP A 88 -1.74 4.77 19.65
N GLU A 89 -3.05 4.85 19.37
CA GLU A 89 -3.78 3.85 18.58
C GLU A 89 -3.26 3.85 17.13
N ALA A 90 -3.05 5.03 16.56
CA ALA A 90 -2.50 5.18 15.21
C ALA A 90 -1.08 4.60 15.10
N LYS A 91 -0.23 4.81 16.12
CA LYS A 91 1.11 4.21 16.21
C LYS A 91 1.06 2.69 16.30
N GLU A 92 0.13 2.15 17.08
CA GLU A 92 -0.05 0.70 17.22
C GLU A 92 -0.48 0.06 15.90
N ILE A 93 -1.53 0.59 15.25
CA ILE A 93 -2.00 0.14 13.93
C ILE A 93 -0.85 0.20 12.91
N HIS A 94 -0.12 1.32 12.86
CA HIS A 94 1.00 1.48 11.95
C HIS A 94 2.11 0.46 12.21
N SER A 95 2.48 0.22 13.46
CA SER A 95 3.52 -0.74 13.82
C SER A 95 3.14 -2.17 13.43
N THR A 96 1.91 -2.57 13.75
CA THR A 96 1.37 -3.90 13.46
C THR A 96 1.35 -4.18 11.96
N ILE A 97 0.73 -3.30 11.17
CA ILE A 97 0.67 -3.44 9.70
C ILE A 97 2.08 -3.47 9.09
N LYS A 98 2.97 -2.62 9.59
CA LYS A 98 4.35 -2.59 9.11
C LYS A 98 5.04 -3.94 9.31
N LYS A 99 4.88 -4.55 10.49
CA LYS A 99 5.46 -5.86 10.80
C LYS A 99 4.89 -6.95 9.88
N GLU A 100 3.57 -7.05 9.78
CA GLU A 100 2.87 -8.07 8.98
C GLU A 100 3.27 -8.02 7.49
N LEU A 101 3.33 -6.81 6.91
CA LEU A 101 3.70 -6.66 5.52
C LEU A 101 5.20 -6.90 5.26
N LEU A 102 6.08 -6.56 6.21
CA LEU A 102 7.50 -6.93 6.10
C LEU A 102 7.69 -8.44 6.11
N GLU A 103 6.98 -9.16 6.98
CA GLU A 103 6.99 -10.63 7.03
C GLU A 103 6.50 -11.26 5.72
N ARG A 104 5.57 -10.59 5.02
CA ARG A 104 5.08 -10.99 3.70
C ARG A 104 5.97 -10.55 2.53
N GLY A 105 7.08 -9.86 2.81
CA GLY A 105 8.06 -9.42 1.80
C GLY A 105 7.72 -8.13 1.05
N PHE A 106 6.77 -7.33 1.56
CA PHE A 106 6.46 -6.03 0.97
C PHE A 106 7.50 -4.96 1.35
N ARG A 107 7.67 -3.99 0.46
CA ARG A 107 8.49 -2.79 0.64
C ARG A 107 7.67 -1.67 1.28
N PHE A 108 8.39 -0.71 1.87
CA PHE A 108 7.80 0.43 2.57
C PHE A 108 8.34 1.76 2.09
N ILE A 109 7.44 2.74 2.05
CA ILE A 109 7.79 4.14 1.93
C ILE A 109 7.98 4.68 3.36
N LYS A 110 9.08 5.38 3.61
CA LYS A 110 9.44 5.86 4.96
C LYS A 110 8.28 6.62 5.60
N GLY A 111 7.89 6.18 6.81
CA GLY A 111 6.87 6.81 7.64
C GLY A 111 5.43 6.69 7.11
N ARG A 112 5.19 5.79 6.15
CA ARG A 112 3.88 5.59 5.54
C ARG A 112 3.52 4.11 5.47
N ILE A 113 2.23 3.82 5.56
CA ILE A 113 1.68 2.47 5.41
C ILE A 113 0.57 2.44 4.33
N PRO A 114 0.37 1.32 3.62
CA PRO A 114 -0.67 1.19 2.60
C PRO A 114 -2.07 1.41 3.18
N GLU A 115 -2.89 2.25 2.56
CA GLU A 115 -4.26 2.54 3.00
C GLU A 115 -5.11 1.27 3.03
N LYS A 116 -5.02 0.43 2.00
CA LYS A 116 -5.76 -0.83 1.94
C LYS A 116 -5.50 -1.73 3.16
N ALA A 117 -4.24 -1.85 3.60
CA ALA A 117 -3.89 -2.65 4.78
C ALA A 117 -4.48 -2.07 6.07
N VAL A 118 -4.55 -0.74 6.16
CA VAL A 118 -5.19 -0.05 7.29
C VAL A 118 -6.68 -0.36 7.34
N LEU A 119 -7.36 -0.26 6.20
CA LEU A 119 -8.79 -0.56 6.13
C LEU A 119 -9.07 -2.00 6.53
N GLU A 120 -8.34 -2.96 5.96
CA GLU A 120 -8.44 -4.38 6.33
C GLU A 120 -8.28 -4.57 7.84
N LYS A 121 -7.24 -3.98 8.44
CA LYS A 121 -6.99 -4.10 9.88
C LYS A 121 -8.08 -3.46 10.73
N ILE A 122 -8.56 -2.27 10.38
CA ILE A 122 -9.59 -1.56 11.15
C ILE A 122 -10.94 -2.29 11.06
N TYR A 123 -11.29 -2.84 9.90
CA TYR A 123 -12.48 -3.68 9.77
C TYR A 123 -12.39 -4.92 10.65
N ASP A 124 -11.25 -5.62 10.66
CA ASP A 124 -11.04 -6.77 11.56
C ASP A 124 -11.17 -6.36 13.04
N TYR A 125 -10.56 -5.24 13.45
CA TYR A 125 -10.70 -4.70 14.81
C TYR A 125 -12.16 -4.38 15.17
N SER A 126 -12.96 -3.91 14.20
CA SER A 126 -14.38 -3.63 14.44
C SER A 126 -15.17 -4.91 14.73
N GLU A 127 -14.87 -6.01 14.03
CA GLU A 127 -15.51 -7.30 14.28
C GLU A 127 -15.07 -7.92 15.61
N GLU A 128 -13.79 -7.80 15.97
CA GLU A 128 -13.28 -8.26 17.26
C GLU A 128 -13.92 -7.51 18.43
N ARG A 129 -14.13 -6.19 18.32
CA ARG A 129 -14.84 -5.42 19.36
C ARG A 129 -16.29 -5.88 19.52
N VAL A 130 -17.01 -6.09 18.41
CA VAL A 130 -18.40 -6.57 18.47
C VAL A 130 -18.47 -7.96 19.13
N LYS A 131 -17.52 -8.85 18.80
CA LYS A 131 -17.43 -10.17 19.46
C LYS A 131 -17.16 -10.01 20.95
N ASN A 132 -16.15 -9.26 21.35
CA ASN A 132 -15.77 -9.09 22.76
C ASN A 132 -16.82 -8.39 23.62
N GLU A 133 -17.56 -7.41 23.06
CA GLU A 133 -18.70 -6.79 23.74
C GLU A 133 -19.86 -7.76 23.92
N ASN A 134 -20.14 -8.61 22.93
CA ASN A 134 -21.16 -9.64 23.05
C ASN A 134 -20.77 -10.67 24.10
N THR A 135 -19.53 -11.17 24.12
CA THR A 135 -19.05 -12.12 25.14
C THR A 135 -19.11 -11.53 26.55
N SER A 136 -18.78 -10.24 26.70
CA SER A 136 -18.85 -9.53 27.98
C SER A 136 -20.28 -9.27 28.47
N LYS A 137 -21.27 -9.23 27.56
CA LYS A 137 -22.70 -9.20 27.93
C LYS A 137 -23.21 -10.58 28.35
N THR A 138 -22.70 -11.66 27.76
CA THR A 138 -23.10 -13.04 28.11
C THR A 138 -22.53 -13.51 29.44
N LEU A 139 -21.36 -13.00 29.85
CA LEU A 139 -20.68 -13.36 31.11
C LEU A 139 -21.23 -12.61 32.36
N LYS A 140 -22.33 -11.85 32.23
CA LYS A 140 -22.98 -11.14 33.33
C LYS A 140 -24.17 -11.88 33.97
N PHE A 141 -24.23 -13.20 33.84
CA PHE A 141 -25.26 -14.03 34.48
C PHE A 141 -24.64 -15.07 35.40
#